data_AF-A0A933G1M2-F1
#
_entry.id   AF-A0A933G1M2-F1
#
_cell.length_a   1.000
_cell.length_b   1.000
_cell.length_c   1.000
_cell.angle_alpha   90.00
_cell.angle_beta   90.00
_cell.angle_gamma   90.00
#
_symmetry.space_group_name_H-M   'P 1'
#
loop_
_entity.id
_entity.type
_entity.pdbx_description
1 polymer ?
#
loop_
_entity_poly.entity_id
_entity_poly.type
_entity_poly.pdbx_seq_one_letter_code
_entity_poly.pdbx_strand_id
1 'polypeptide(L)' 'MLDRTVEGQARRLSPEAPVPVLLAEEERTGLGGAGNVARNLASLGARVRLCGVIGADA' A
#
# COMPACT_ATOMS: atom_id res chain seq x y z
N MET A 1 -1.35 4.33 -8.28
CA MET A 1 -0.47 3.65 -7.30
C MET A 1 -1.35 3.17 -6.17
N LEU A 2 -1.28 1.87 -5.88
CA LEU A 2 -1.96 1.25 -4.74
C LEU A 2 -0.92 1.01 -3.66
N ASP A 3 -1.14 1.57 -2.48
CA ASP A 3 -0.28 1.31 -1.34
C ASP A 3 -0.76 0.02 -0.68
N ARG A 4 0.15 -0.93 -0.47
CA ARG A 4 -0.16 -2.22 0.14
C ARG A 4 0.77 -2.44 1.33
N THR A 5 0.17 -2.62 2.49
CA THR A 5 0.89 -2.84 3.74
C THR A 5 0.67 -4.29 4.15
N VAL A 6 1.75 -5.01 4.38
CA VAL A 6 1.74 -6.38 4.92
C VAL A 6 2.28 -6.34 6.33
N GLU A 7 1.46 -6.73 7.29
CA GLU A 7 1.80 -6.81 8.70
C GLU A 7 1.97 -8.28 9.12
N GLY A 8 2.89 -8.53 10.03
CA GLY A 8 3.20 -9.88 10.47
C GLY A 8 4.47 -9.95 11.30
N GLN A 9 4.94 -11.15 11.58
CA GLN A 9 6.04 -11.38 12.52
C GLN A 9 7.28 -11.94 11.83
N ALA A 10 8.43 -11.32 12.09
CA ALA A 10 9.73 -11.77 11.58
C ALA A 10 10.55 -12.45 12.69
N ARG A 11 10.29 -13.75 12.93
CA ARG A 11 10.90 -14.50 14.05
C ARG A 11 12.16 -15.30 13.69
N ARG A 12 12.51 -15.38 12.40
CA ARG A 12 13.70 -16.14 11.93
C ARG A 12 14.37 -15.47 10.74
N LEU A 13 15.62 -15.85 10.51
CA LEU A 13 16.36 -15.53 9.29
C LEU A 13 16.16 -16.61 8.23
N SER A 14 16.28 -16.23 6.96
CA SER A 14 16.28 -17.16 5.84
C SER A 14 17.57 -17.99 5.85
N PRO A 15 17.51 -19.31 5.56
CA PRO A 15 18.71 -20.12 5.36
C PRO A 15 19.41 -19.81 4.03
N GLU A 16 18.73 -19.14 3.09
CA GLU A 16 19.25 -18.85 1.74
C GLU A 16 19.99 -17.50 1.66
N ALA A 17 19.73 -16.59 2.60
CA ALA A 17 20.37 -15.28 2.68
C ALA A 17 20.19 -14.66 4.09
N PRO A 18 21.07 -13.76 4.55
CA PRO A 18 20.97 -13.12 5.87
C PRO A 18 19.88 -12.03 5.91
N VAL A 19 18.63 -12.42 5.62
CA VAL A 19 17.45 -11.54 5.62
C VAL A 19 16.35 -12.13 6.52
N PRO A 20 15.56 -11.30 7.23
CA PRO A 20 14.42 -11.78 8.01
C PRO A 20 13.33 -12.36 7.11
N VAL A 21 12.64 -13.39 7.60
CA VAL A 21 11.43 -13.93 6.95
C VAL A 21 10.21 -13.39 7.69
N LEU A 22 9.44 -12.52 7.03
CA LEU A 22 8.16 -12.03 7.54
C LEU A 22 7.08 -13.09 7.33
N LEU A 23 6.52 -13.62 8.42
CA LEU A 23 5.28 -14.39 8.37
C LEU A 23 4.12 -13.40 8.32
N ALA A 24 3.55 -13.20 7.13
CA ALA A 24 2.43 -12.29 6.93
C ALA A 24 1.19 -12.79 7.68
N GLU A 25 0.56 -11.89 8.44
CA GLU A 25 -0.64 -12.14 9.22
C GLU A 25 -1.82 -11.30 8.72
N GLU A 26 -1.55 -10.07 8.28
CA GLU A 26 -2.57 -9.16 7.76
C GLU A 26 -2.05 -8.40 6.53
N GLU A 27 -2.96 -8.12 5.59
CA GLU A 27 -2.69 -7.25 4.45
C GLU A 27 -3.77 -6.19 4.33
N ARG A 28 -3.35 -4.94 4.10
CA ARG A 28 -4.24 -3.79 3.90
C ARG A 28 -3.85 -3.04 2.65
N THR A 29 -4.85 -2.60 1.90
CA THR A 29 -4.67 -1.76 0.71
C THR A 29 -5.23 -0.37 0.94
N GLY A 30 -4.53 0.64 0.44
CA GLY A 30 -4.92 2.05 0.53
C GLY A 30 -4.61 2.82 -0.75
N LEU A 31 -5.23 3.99 -0.88
CA LEU A 31 -4.92 4.92 -1.96
C LEU A 31 -3.51 5.47 -1.76
N GLY A 32 -2.62 5.22 -2.73
CA GLY A 32 -1.26 5.75 -2.75
C GLY A 32 -1.08 6.95 -3.67
N GLY A 33 0.06 7.64 -3.53
CA GLY A 33 0.45 8.76 -4.39
C GLY A 33 -0.65 9.79 -4.62
N ALA A 34 -0.99 10.07 -5.89
CA ALA A 34 -2.03 11.03 -6.26
C ALA A 34 -3.43 10.67 -5.71
N GLY A 35 -3.72 9.38 -5.51
CA GLY A 35 -4.96 8.93 -4.88
C GLY A 35 -5.05 9.36 -3.40
N ASN A 36 -3.93 9.28 -2.67
CA ASN A 36 -3.88 9.75 -1.28
C ASN A 36 -4.08 11.26 -1.18
N VAL A 37 -3.44 12.02 -2.08
CA VAL A 37 -3.62 13.49 -2.17
C VAL A 37 -5.09 13.83 -2.42
N ALA A 38 -5.72 13.17 -3.38
CA ALA A 38 -7.14 13.39 -3.69
C ALA A 38 -8.05 13.06 -2.51
N ARG A 39 -7.79 11.95 -1.80
CA ARG A 39 -8.52 11.56 -0.58
C ARG A 39 -8.42 12.63 0.51
N ASN A 40 -7.22 13.13 0.77
CA ASN A 40 -7.00 14.12 1.82
C ASN A 40 -7.73 15.44 1.51
N LEU A 41 -7.62 15.93 0.27
CA LEU A 41 -8.34 17.14 -0.17
C LEU A 41 -9.86 16.96 -0.08
N ALA A 42 -10.39 15.80 -0.48
CA ALA A 42 -11.81 15.51 -0.37
C ALA A 42 -12.28 15.47 1.10
N SER A 43 -11.46 14.92 2.01
CA SER A 43 -11.79 14.89 3.45
C SER A 43 -11.86 16.28 4.09
N LEU A 44 -11.18 17.28 3.50
CA LEU A 44 -11.25 18.68 3.90
C LEU A 44 -12.45 19.43 3.27
N GLY A 45 -13.32 18.73 2.54
CA GLY A 45 -14.53 19.29 1.91
C GLY A 45 -14.31 19.84 0.50
N ALA A 46 -13.13 19.68 -0.10
CA ALA A 46 -12.90 20.10 -1.47
C ALA A 46 -13.61 19.17 -2.48
N ARG A 47 -14.06 19.73 -3.61
CA ARG A 47 -14.47 18.92 -4.77
C ARG A 47 -13.24 18.57 -5.59
N VAL A 48 -12.87 17.30 -5.60
CA VAL A 48 -11.65 16.81 -6.26
C VAL A 48 -12.01 15.97 -7.48
N ARG A 49 -11.28 16.17 -8.58
CA ARG A 49 -11.24 15.23 -9.71
C ARG A 49 -9.84 14.68 -9.84
N LEU A 50 -9.73 13.38 -9.97
CA LEU A 50 -8.48 12.68 -10.19
C LEU A 50 -8.46 12.13 -11.62
N CYS A 51 -7.38 12.40 -12.35
CA CYS A 51 -7.13 11.83 -13.67
C CYS A 51 -5.74 11.17 -13.69
N GLY A 52 -5.59 10.12 -14.48
CA GLY A 52 -4.35 9.37 -14.57
C GLY A 52 -4.52 8.11 -15.40
N VAL A 53 -3.43 7.36 -15.53
CA VAL A 53 -3.40 6.06 -16.19
C VAL A 53 -3.30 4.97 -15.12
N ILE A 54 -4.01 3.87 -15.32
CA ILE A 54 -3.95 2.67 -14.49
C ILE A 54 -3.51 1.48 -15.36
N GLY A 55 -2.96 0.44 -14.71
CA GLY A 55 -2.70 -0.83 -15.36
C GLY A 55 -4.00 -1.59 -15.68
N ALA A 56 -3.88 -2.69 -16.42
CA ALA A 56 -4.96 -3.63 -16.70
C ALA A 56 -4.93 -4.86 -15.76
N ASP A 57 -4.16 -4.75 -14.68
CA ASP A 57 -4.06 -5.72 -13.60
C ASP A 57 -5.28 -5.64 -12.66
N ALA A 58 -5.57 -6.76 -12.00
CA ALA A 58 -6.64 -6.89 -11.01
C ALA A 58 -6.16 -6.51 -9.61
#